data_AF-A0A6M5Z2S9-F1
#
_entry.id   AF-A0A6M5Z2S9-F1
#
_cell.length_a   1.000
_cell.length_b   1.000
_cell.length_c   1.000
_cell.angle_alpha   90.00
_cell.angle_beta   90.00
_cell.angle_gamma   90.00
#
_symmetry.space_group_name_H-M   'P 1'
#
loop_
_entity.id
_entity.type
_entity.pdbx_description
1 polymer ?
#
loop_
_entity_poly.entity_id
_entity_poly.type
_entity_poly.pdbx_seq_one_letter_code
_entity_poly.pdbx_strand_id
1 'polypeptide(L)' 'MVETAEFTGGFRKRPRDPAYARPKNEVPTYKLHKSADLARCWANGKWVGLGKFGSPESKVEFERILAELRSGRRSWISTR' A
#
# COMPACT_ATOMS: atom_id res chain seq x y z
N MET A 1 -58.52 -8.32 -15.73
CA MET A 1 -57.24 -9.07 -15.73
C MET A 1 -56.15 -8.06 -15.49
N VAL A 2 -55.40 -8.21 -14.40
CA VAL A 2 -54.35 -7.28 -13.98
C VAL A 2 -53.09 -7.59 -14.78
N GLU A 3 -52.58 -6.61 -15.53
CA GLU A 3 -51.33 -6.70 -16.28
C GLU A 3 -50.13 -6.59 -15.34
N THR A 4 -49.29 -7.62 -15.41
CA THR A 4 -48.12 -7.86 -14.57
C THR A 4 -46.99 -6.93 -15.00
N ALA A 5 -46.64 -5.93 -14.18
CA ALA A 5 -45.48 -5.09 -14.41
C ALA A 5 -44.18 -5.83 -14.05
N GLU A 6 -43.34 -6.08 -15.06
CA GLU A 6 -42.03 -6.72 -14.91
C GLU A 6 -41.03 -5.74 -14.27
N PHE A 7 -40.84 -5.87 -12.95
CA PHE A 7 -39.80 -5.16 -12.20
C PHE A 7 -38.43 -5.77 -12.53
N THR A 8 -37.81 -5.29 -13.61
CA THR A 8 -36.42 -5.62 -13.97
C THR A 8 -35.46 -4.88 -13.04
N GLY A 9 -35.33 -5.40 -11.82
CA GLY A 9 -34.40 -4.94 -10.79
C GLY A 9 -32.95 -5.23 -11.16
N GLY A 10 -32.37 -4.40 -12.03
CA GLY A 10 -30.94 -4.40 -12.31
C GLY A 10 -30.15 -3.78 -11.15
N PHE A 11 -29.54 -4.62 -10.31
CA PHE A 11 -28.63 -4.22 -9.23
C PHE A 11 -27.31 -3.67 -9.81
N ARG A 12 -27.35 -2.49 -10.43
CA ARG A 12 -26.16 -1.79 -10.93
C ARG A 12 -25.35 -1.34 -9.72
N LYS A 13 -24.16 -1.94 -9.52
CA LYS A 13 -23.19 -1.49 -8.51
C LYS A 13 -22.97 0.01 -8.68
N ARG A 14 -23.36 0.81 -7.67
CA ARG A 14 -23.14 2.26 -7.67
C ARG A 14 -21.67 2.57 -7.96
N PRO A 15 -21.36 3.56 -8.83
CA PRO A 15 -19.99 4.03 -8.96
C PRO A 15 -19.51 4.49 -7.58
N ARG A 16 -18.35 3.98 -7.16
CA ARG A 16 -17.73 4.35 -5.89
C ARG A 16 -17.29 5.81 -6.02
N ASP A 17 -17.96 6.73 -5.33
CA ASP A 17 -17.68 8.16 -5.38
C ASP A 17 -16.17 8.44 -5.21
N PRO A 18 -15.51 9.16 -6.13
CA PRO A 18 -14.08 9.46 -6.04
C PRO A 18 -13.73 10.35 -4.85
N ALA A 19 -14.73 10.94 -4.18
CA ALA A 19 -14.60 11.69 -2.94
C ALA A 19 -14.06 10.87 -1.75
N TYR A 20 -14.11 9.53 -1.81
CA TYR A 20 -13.50 8.63 -0.83
C TYR A 20 -12.24 7.93 -1.36
N ALA A 21 -11.54 8.54 -2.32
CA ALA A 21 -10.18 8.14 -2.63
C ALA A 21 -9.32 8.34 -1.38
N ARG A 22 -8.83 7.24 -0.78
CA ARG A 22 -7.91 7.31 0.36
C ARG A 22 -6.72 8.18 -0.05
N PRO A 23 -6.32 9.18 0.77
CA PRO A 23 -5.11 9.94 0.50
C PRO A 23 -3.99 8.93 0.29
N LYS A 24 -3.24 9.08 -0.81
CA LYS A 24 -2.12 8.19 -1.09
C LYS A 24 -1.11 8.41 0.03
N ASN A 25 -0.92 7.40 0.89
CA ASN A 25 0.19 7.42 1.85
C ASN A 25 1.49 7.40 1.04
N GLU A 26 2.05 8.59 0.82
CA GLU A 26 3.36 8.78 0.19
C GLU A 26 4.48 8.29 1.11
N VAL A 27 4.24 8.35 2.43
CA VAL A 27 5.21 7.95 3.43
C VAL A 27 5.05 6.44 3.72
N PRO A 28 6.06 5.62 3.38
CA PRO A 28 6.08 4.22 3.77
C PRO A 28 6.06 4.09 5.29
N THR A 29 5.23 3.18 5.82
CA THR A 29 5.17 2.94 7.26
C THR A 29 6.25 1.95 7.67
N TYR A 30 7.12 2.34 8.59
CA TYR A 30 8.10 1.46 9.22
C TYR A 30 7.42 0.60 10.29
N LYS A 31 7.42 -0.73 10.12
CA LYS A 31 6.78 -1.67 11.03
C LYS A 31 7.72 -2.82 11.42
N LEU A 32 7.63 -3.24 12.67
CA LEU A 32 8.27 -4.46 13.17
C LEU A 32 7.56 -5.69 12.61
N HIS A 33 8.33 -6.58 11.99
CA HIS A 33 7.92 -7.96 11.78
C HIS A 33 8.24 -8.79 13.01
N LYS A 34 7.22 -9.02 13.84
CA LYS A 34 7.37 -9.71 15.11
C LYS A 34 7.88 -11.16 14.98
N SER A 35 7.64 -11.81 13.84
CA SER A 35 8.04 -13.21 13.63
C SER A 35 9.49 -13.41 13.19
N ALA A 36 10.15 -12.37 12.67
CA ALA A 36 11.53 -12.46 12.19
C ALA A 36 12.46 -11.44 12.85
N ASP A 37 11.94 -10.60 13.75
CA ASP A 37 12.64 -9.44 14.32
C ASP A 37 13.24 -8.50 13.25
N LEU A 38 12.58 -8.47 12.08
CA LEU A 38 12.98 -7.65 10.94
C LEU A 38 12.13 -6.40 10.85
N ALA A 39 12.75 -5.29 10.48
CA ALA A 39 12.07 -4.13 9.99
C ALA A 39 11.49 -4.39 8.60
N ARG A 40 10.24 -4.01 8.41
CA ARG A 40 9.61 -3.95 7.09
C ARG A 40 8.99 -2.60 6.85
N CYS A 41 9.02 -2.12 5.62
CA CYS A 41 8.25 -0.96 5.21
C CYS A 41 7.26 -1.31 4.10
N TRP A 42 6.11 -0.64 4.11
CA TRP A 42 5.17 -0.70 3.01
C TRP A 42 5.50 0.41 2.03
N ALA A 43 6.08 0.07 0.89
CA ALA A 43 6.50 1.02 -0.12
C ALA A 43 5.99 0.62 -1.51
N ASN A 44 5.37 1.56 -2.22
CA ASN A 44 4.90 1.38 -3.59
C ASN A 44 4.08 0.10 -3.84
N GLY A 45 3.21 -0.27 -2.89
CA GLY A 45 2.35 -1.46 -2.99
C GLY A 45 3.05 -2.79 -2.70
N LYS A 46 4.27 -2.78 -2.16
CA LYS A 46 5.03 -3.97 -1.78
C LYS A 46 5.57 -3.83 -0.35
N TRP A 47 5.71 -4.97 0.33
CA TRP A 47 6.47 -5.06 1.59
C TRP A 47 7.96 -5.19 1.27
N VAL A 48 8.78 -4.33 1.88
CA VAL A 48 10.24 -4.34 1.75
C VAL A 48 10.84 -4.74 3.09
N GLY A 49 11.80 -5.66 3.08
CA GLY A 49 12.61 -5.95 4.26
C GLY A 49 13.78 -4.98 4.37
N LEU A 50 13.97 -4.37 5.54
CA LEU A 50 15.01 -3.38 5.85
C LEU A 50 16.10 -3.94 6.79
N GLY A 51 16.11 -5.24 7.05
CA GLY A 51 17.02 -5.85 8.02
C GLY A 51 16.47 -5.84 9.46
N LYS A 52 17.34 -5.86 10.48
CA LYS A 52 16.94 -6.04 11.89
C LYS A 52 16.23 -4.80 12.46
N PHE A 53 15.07 -4.99 13.07
CA PHE A 53 14.27 -3.90 13.60
C PHE A 53 14.99 -3.16 14.74
N GLY A 54 15.13 -1.83 14.60
CA GLY A 54 15.74 -0.97 15.62
C GLY A 54 17.25 -0.85 15.51
N SER A 55 17.90 -1.54 14.57
CA SER A 55 19.30 -1.30 14.24
C SER A 55 19.44 0.06 13.55
N PRO A 56 20.51 0.85 13.82
CA PRO A 56 20.79 2.07 13.06
C PRO A 56 20.89 1.80 11.55
N GLU A 57 21.38 0.63 11.16
CA GLU A 57 21.46 0.20 9.76
C GLU A 57 20.08 0.20 9.06
N SER A 58 19.04 -0.24 9.78
CA SER A 58 17.70 -0.30 9.22
C SER A 58 17.08 1.08 9.02
N LYS A 59 17.44 2.05 9.88
CA LYS A 59 17.02 3.44 9.72
C LYS A 59 17.68 4.10 8.51
N VAL A 60 18.99 3.88 8.33
CA VAL A 60 19.74 4.42 7.18
C VAL A 60 19.19 3.89 5.86
N GLU A 61 18.90 2.59 5.78
CA GLU A 61 18.27 2.00 4.58
C GLU A 61 16.84 2.50 4.38
N PHE A 62 16.08 2.70 5.46
CA PHE A 62 14.74 3.29 5.36
C PHE A 62 14.77 4.73 4.83
N GLU A 63 15.74 5.55 5.27
CA GLU A 63 15.96 6.91 4.78
C GLU A 63 16.39 6.92 3.30
N ARG A 64 17.24 5.98 2.88
CA ARG A 64 17.59 5.80 1.46
C ARG A 64 16.36 5.45 0.62
N ILE A 65 15.54 4.50 1.06
CA ILE A 65 14.31 4.12 0.37
C ILE A 65 13.33 5.30 0.31
N LEU A 66 13.22 6.10 1.37
CA LEU A 66 12.41 7.33 1.37
C LEU A 66 12.91 8.34 0.33
N ALA A 67 14.22 8.59 0.27
CA ALA A 67 14.82 9.50 -0.70
C ALA A 67 14.60 9.01 -2.14
N GLU A 68 14.78 7.71 -2.38
CA GLU A 68 14.52 7.07 -3.67
C GLU A 68 13.04 7.18 -4.08
N LEU A 69 12.11 6.89 -3.16
CA LEU A 69 10.67 7.03 -3.39
C LEU A 69 10.29 8.46 -3.75
N ARG A 70 10.85 9.45 -3.05
CA ARG A 70 10.63 10.87 -3.35
C ARG A 70 11.19 11.27 -4.71
N SER A 71 12.32 10.67 -5.10
CA SER A 71 12.94 10.86 -6.42
C SER A 71 12.23 10.08 -7.54
N GLY A 72 11.28 9.20 -7.22
CA GLY A 72 10.65 8.28 -8.17
C GLY A 72 11.57 7.14 -8.65
N ARG A 73 12.80 7.06 -8.12
CA ARG A 73 13.78 6.02 -8.40
C ARG A 73 13.47 4.82 -7.51
N ARG A 74 13.50 3.62 -8.07
CA ARG A 74 13.02 2.39 -7.40
C ARG A 74 14.02 1.27 -7.58
N SER A 75 15.30 1.53 -7.26
CA SER A 75 16.40 0.58 -7.43
C SER A 75 16.26 -0.62 -6.50
N TRP A 76 15.73 -0.40 -5.30
CA TRP A 76 15.54 -1.42 -4.27
C TRP A 76 14.45 -2.45 -4.59
N ILE A 77 13.57 -2.21 -5.58
CA ILE A 77 12.46 -3.12 -5.96
C ILE A 77 12.92 -4.38 -6.72
N SER A 78 14.21 -4.47 -7.05
CA SER A 78 14.83 -5.63 -7.71
C SER A 78 15.17 -6.77 -6.74
N THR A 79 14.18 -7.27 -6.01
CA THR A 79 14.30 -8.61 -5.40
C THR A 79 13.73 -9.62 -6.38
N ARG A 80 14.64 -10.35 -7.01
CA ARG A 80 14.44 -11.59 -7.75
C ARG A 80 14.12 -12.73 -6.79
#